data_AF-A0A0F9JQK6-F1
#
_entry.id   AF-A0A0F9JQK6-F1
#
_cell.length_a   1.000
_cell.length_b   1.000
_cell.length_c   1.000
_cell.angle_alpha   90.00
_cell.angle_beta   90.00
_cell.angle_gamma   90.00
#
_symmetry.space_group_name_H-M   'P 1'
#
loop_
_entity.id
_entity.type
_entity.pdbx_description
1 polymer ?
#
loop_
_entity_poly.entity_id
_entity_poly.type
_entity_poly.pdbx_seq_one_letter_code
_entity_poly.pdbx_strand_id
1 'polypeptide(L)'
;MKLTKLKSVVNQVIRTSASVNGKYTLDPFEHYTPEIEIEVDLITGKLTPDMEGDDVEKFYTSISKWFCEVLSKEGIPIEIIDKAIIKISPQGKTCIIQAQGREFKATINYK
;
A
#
# COMPACT_ATOMS: atom_id res chain seq x y z
N MET A 1 -4.44 9.57 20.98
CA MET A 1 -4.48 9.19 19.55
C MET A 1 -4.27 7.68 19.43
N LYS A 2 -5.19 6.93 18.82
CA LYS A 2 -5.16 5.46 18.88
C LYS A 2 -4.28 4.87 17.78
N LEU A 3 -2.97 4.83 18.04
CA LEU A 3 -1.97 4.12 17.21
C LEU A 3 -2.35 2.64 16.92
N THR A 4 -3.22 2.05 17.73
CA THR A 4 -3.81 0.71 17.48
C THR A 4 -4.60 0.63 16.17
N LYS A 5 -5.15 1.76 15.68
CA LYS A 5 -5.86 1.84 14.39
C LYS A 5 -4.92 1.65 13.20
N LEU A 6 -3.66 2.07 13.29
CA LEU A 6 -2.68 1.90 12.21
C LEU A 6 -2.47 0.42 11.87
N LYS A 7 -2.48 -0.47 12.88
CA LYS A 7 -2.44 -1.91 12.64
C LYS A 7 -3.62 -2.40 11.80
N SER A 8 -4.82 -1.84 12.01
CA SER A 8 -5.99 -2.13 11.18
C SER A 8 -5.81 -1.59 9.77
N VAL A 9 -5.34 -0.35 9.64
CA VAL A 9 -5.08 0.31 8.34
C VAL A 9 -4.09 -0.50 7.51
N VAL A 10 -2.96 -0.94 8.07
CA VAL A 10 -1.95 -1.74 7.35
C VAL A 10 -2.55 -3.05 6.82
N ASN A 11 -3.40 -3.71 7.62
CA ASN A 11 -4.09 -4.94 7.19
C ASN A 11 -5.17 -4.67 6.13
N GLN A 12 -5.83 -3.51 6.17
CA GLN A 12 -6.77 -3.10 5.13
C GLN A 12 -6.04 -2.76 3.84
N VAL A 13 -4.93 -2.02 3.90
CA VAL A 13 -4.08 -1.70 2.74
C VAL A 13 -3.67 -2.98 2.02
N ILE A 14 -3.15 -3.97 2.76
CA ILE A 14 -2.72 -5.24 2.17
C ILE A 14 -3.90 -5.98 1.52
N ARG A 15 -5.06 -6.04 2.19
CA ARG A 15 -6.26 -6.67 1.62
C ARG A 15 -6.77 -5.94 0.37
N THR A 16 -6.88 -4.62 0.40
CA THR A 16 -7.33 -3.82 -0.75
C THR A 16 -6.34 -3.94 -1.91
N SER A 17 -5.04 -3.95 -1.63
CA SER A 17 -3.99 -4.14 -2.63
C SER A 17 -3.91 -5.56 -3.21
N ALA A 18 -4.61 -6.52 -2.60
CA ALA A 18 -4.62 -7.93 -2.98
C ALA A 18 -6.03 -8.46 -3.33
N SER A 19 -7.07 -7.64 -3.23
CA SER A 19 -8.45 -8.06 -3.48
C SER A 19 -8.83 -7.79 -4.93
N VAL A 20 -8.98 -8.88 -5.68
CA VAL A 20 -9.81 -8.98 -6.88
C VAL A 20 -11.25 -8.67 -6.48
N ASN A 21 -11.68 -7.42 -6.60
CA ASN A 21 -13.09 -7.10 -6.35
C ASN A 21 -13.69 -6.34 -7.51
N GLY A 22 -13.99 -7.08 -8.59
CA GLY A 22 -15.11 -6.97 -9.55
C GLY A 22 -15.53 -5.62 -10.15
N LYS A 23 -14.98 -4.49 -9.73
CA LYS A 23 -15.35 -3.13 -10.14
C LYS A 23 -14.16 -2.19 -10.29
N TYR A 24 -13.01 -2.49 -9.71
CA TYR A 24 -11.77 -1.78 -9.99
C TYR A 24 -10.66 -2.81 -10.20
N THR A 25 -9.97 -2.62 -11.32
CA THR A 25 -8.75 -3.26 -11.85
C THR A 25 -8.14 -4.36 -10.98
N LEU A 26 -7.98 -5.55 -11.59
CA LEU A 26 -7.06 -6.59 -11.13
C LEU A 26 -5.77 -5.96 -10.64
N ASP A 27 -5.21 -6.49 -9.54
CA ASP A 27 -3.84 -6.16 -9.17
C ASP A 27 -2.97 -6.38 -10.42
N PRO A 28 -2.32 -5.34 -10.98
CA PRO A 28 -1.56 -5.50 -12.21
C PRO A 28 -0.46 -6.57 -12.03
N PHE A 29 -0.07 -6.84 -10.77
CA PHE A 29 0.88 -7.90 -10.45
C PHE A 29 0.30 -9.31 -10.22
N GLU A 30 -1.03 -9.48 -10.25
CA GLU A 30 -1.64 -10.83 -10.31
C GLU A 30 -1.48 -11.48 -11.69
N HIS A 31 -1.43 -10.67 -12.75
CA HIS A 31 -1.13 -11.14 -14.10
C HIS A 31 0.36 -11.10 -14.45
N TYR A 32 1.14 -10.36 -13.68
CA TYR A 32 2.58 -10.19 -13.87
C TYR A 32 3.27 -10.16 -12.51
N THR A 33 3.85 -11.26 -12.03
CA THR A 33 4.66 -11.19 -10.81
C THR A 33 5.93 -10.39 -11.12
N PRO A 34 6.20 -9.26 -10.44
CA PRO A 34 7.35 -8.43 -10.78
C PRO A 34 8.62 -9.21 -10.47
N GLU A 35 9.55 -9.26 -11.43
CA GLU A 35 10.83 -9.95 -11.27
C GLU A 35 11.78 -9.22 -10.32
N ILE A 36 11.46 -7.96 -10.00
CA ILE A 36 12.22 -7.06 -9.12
C ILE A 36 11.34 -6.58 -7.96
N GLU A 37 11.97 -6.20 -6.83
CA GLU A 37 11.26 -5.55 -5.73
C GLU A 37 10.85 -4.13 -6.12
N ILE A 38 9.59 -3.80 -5.91
CA ILE A 38 9.01 -2.48 -6.17
C ILE A 38 8.52 -1.92 -4.85
N GLU A 39 8.90 -0.68 -4.57
CA GLU A 39 8.38 0.08 -3.45
C GLU A 39 7.35 1.09 -3.96
N VAL A 40 6.20 1.17 -3.29
CA VAL A 40 5.17 2.17 -3.56
C VAL A 40 5.00 3.03 -2.33
N ASP A 41 5.29 4.32 -2.46
CA ASP A 41 5.01 5.31 -1.42
C ASP A 41 3.52 5.62 -1.39
N LEU A 42 2.87 5.31 -0.26
CA LEU A 42 1.43 5.52 -0.07
C LEU A 42 1.05 6.99 0.14
N ILE A 43 2.00 7.83 0.55
CA ILE A 43 1.79 9.26 0.77
C ILE A 43 1.81 9.98 -0.56
N THR A 44 2.80 9.66 -1.40
CA THR A 44 3.02 10.37 -2.68
C THR A 44 2.48 9.63 -3.89
N GLY A 45 2.20 8.33 -3.78
CA GLY A 45 1.84 7.45 -4.89
C GLY A 45 3.02 7.05 -5.77
N LYS A 46 4.25 7.46 -5.44
CA LYS A 46 5.44 7.19 -6.27
C LYS A 46 5.87 5.73 -6.17
N LEU A 47 6.32 5.20 -7.31
CA LEU A 47 6.92 3.87 -7.39
C LEU A 47 8.45 3.96 -7.44
N THR A 48 9.14 2.95 -6.93
CA THR A 48 10.59 2.81 -7.01
C THR A 48 10.95 1.35 -7.24
N PRO A 49 11.64 1.00 -8.34
CA PRO A 49 12.04 1.88 -9.45
C PRO A 49 10.82 2.47 -10.18
N ASP A 50 11.01 3.61 -10.86
CA ASP A 50 9.99 4.17 -11.73
C ASP A 50 9.56 3.11 -12.75
N MET A 51 8.26 2.83 -12.80
CA MET A 51 7.68 1.88 -13.73
C MET A 51 6.81 2.61 -14.73
N GLU A 52 7.06 2.38 -16.01
CA GLU A 52 6.22 2.89 -17.09
C GLU A 52 5.06 1.92 -17.33
N GLY A 53 3.83 2.41 -17.21
CA GLY A 53 2.62 1.62 -17.43
C GLY A 53 1.39 2.29 -16.84
N ASP A 54 0.45 2.69 -17.72
CA ASP A 54 -0.80 3.36 -17.35
C ASP A 54 -1.59 2.62 -16.26
N ASP A 55 -1.59 1.28 -16.28
CA ASP A 55 -2.35 0.46 -15.33
C ASP A 55 -1.69 0.40 -13.94
N VAL A 56 -0.36 0.34 -13.87
CA VAL A 56 0.41 0.33 -12.61
C VAL A 56 0.26 1.68 -11.93
N GLU A 57 0.48 2.77 -12.66
CA GLU A 57 0.35 4.12 -12.13
C GLU A 57 -1.08 4.40 -11.64
N LYS A 58 -2.10 4.04 -12.42
CA LYS A 58 -3.51 4.23 -12.01
C LYS A 58 -3.87 3.44 -10.78
N PHE A 59 -3.42 2.19 -10.67
CA PHE A 59 -3.72 1.33 -9.53
C PHE A 59 -3.09 1.87 -8.24
N TYR A 60 -1.79 2.19 -8.25
CA TYR A 60 -1.10 2.68 -7.06
C TYR A 60 -1.47 4.11 -6.68
N THR A 61 -1.78 4.97 -7.67
CA THR A 61 -2.39 6.27 -7.41
C THR A 61 -3.75 6.11 -6.71
N SER A 62 -4.55 5.13 -7.11
CA SER A 62 -5.84 4.86 -6.47
C SER A 62 -5.68 4.34 -5.03
N ILE A 63 -4.69 3.47 -4.80
CA ILE A 63 -4.36 3.00 -3.44
C ILE A 63 -3.88 4.16 -2.56
N SER A 64 -3.02 5.05 -3.06
CA SER A 64 -2.55 6.22 -2.32
C SER A 64 -3.71 7.15 -1.94
N LYS A 65 -4.62 7.44 -2.87
CA LYS A 65 -5.84 8.23 -2.58
C LYS A 65 -6.69 7.56 -1.50
N TRP A 66 -6.98 6.27 -1.66
CA TRP A 66 -7.75 5.50 -0.70
C TRP A 66 -7.08 5.48 0.69
N PHE A 67 -5.75 5.38 0.75
CA PHE A 67 -4.99 5.41 1.99
C PHE A 67 -5.18 6.74 2.73
N CYS A 68 -5.04 7.87 2.04
CA CYS A 68 -5.30 9.20 2.60
C CYS A 68 -6.74 9.37 3.11
N GLU A 69 -7.72 8.81 2.40
CA GLU A 69 -9.12 8.79 2.85
C GLU A 69 -9.31 7.96 4.13
N VAL A 70 -8.69 6.79 4.21
CA VAL A 70 -8.76 5.92 5.40
C VAL A 70 -8.11 6.60 6.60
N LEU A 71 -6.94 7.21 6.44
CA LEU A 71 -6.29 7.99 7.50
C LEU A 71 -7.22 9.09 8.01
N SER A 72 -7.83 9.85 7.11
CA SER A 72 -8.77 10.92 7.45
C SER A 72 -10.00 10.38 8.21
N LYS A 73 -10.59 9.28 7.75
CA LYS A 73 -11.74 8.62 8.42
C LYS A 73 -11.38 8.09 9.81
N GLU A 74 -10.17 7.58 9.96
CA GLU A 74 -9.67 7.06 11.24
C GLU A 74 -9.25 8.17 12.23
N GLY A 75 -9.18 9.42 11.76
CA GLY A 75 -8.74 10.59 12.54
C GLY A 75 -7.22 10.61 12.75
N ILE A 76 -6.46 10.09 11.79
CA ILE A 76 -5.00 10.00 11.84
C ILE A 76 -4.45 11.08 10.91
N PRO A 77 -3.79 12.13 11.45
CA PRO A 77 -3.18 13.15 10.60
C PRO A 77 -2.00 12.56 9.82
N ILE A 78 -1.85 12.91 8.55
CA ILE A 78 -0.76 12.40 7.71
C ILE A 78 0.63 12.85 8.22
N GLU A 79 0.68 14.00 8.91
CA GLU A 79 1.91 14.57 9.49
C GLU A 79 2.57 13.68 10.55
N ILE A 80 1.83 12.74 11.13
CA ILE A 80 2.40 11.79 12.09
C ILE A 80 2.95 10.53 11.43
N ILE A 81 2.75 10.37 10.13
CA ILE A 81 3.25 9.25 9.34
C ILE A 81 4.64 9.64 8.82
N ASP A 82 5.67 9.03 9.38
CA ASP A 82 7.06 9.23 8.96
C ASP A 82 7.33 8.54 7.62
N LYS A 83 6.74 7.36 7.42
CA LYS A 83 6.91 6.53 6.22
C LYS A 83 5.70 5.65 6.01
N ALA A 84 5.19 5.53 4.78
CA ALA A 84 4.18 4.53 4.45
C ALA A 84 4.48 3.94 3.07
N ILE A 85 4.93 2.68 3.04
CA ILE A 85 5.32 2.01 1.80
C ILE A 85 4.66 0.65 1.65
N ILE A 86 4.36 0.27 0.41
CA ILE A 86 4.08 -1.11 0.02
C ILE A 86 5.30 -1.63 -0.74
N LYS A 87 5.94 -2.67 -0.22
CA LYS A 87 6.91 -3.48 -0.93
C LYS A 87 6.20 -4.59 -1.67
N ILE A 88 6.45 -4.71 -2.95
CA ILE A 88 5.89 -5.71 -3.84
C ILE A 88 7.06 -6.51 -4.37
N SER A 89 7.03 -7.80 -4.13
CA SER A 89 8.10 -8.72 -4.50
C SER A 89 7.49 -9.97 -5.14
N PRO A 90 8.30 -10.78 -5.83
CA PRO A 90 7.81 -12.05 -6.37
C PRO A 90 7.26 -13.01 -5.31
N GLN A 91 7.66 -12.85 -4.04
CA GLN A 91 7.25 -13.72 -2.94
C GLN A 91 5.93 -13.26 -2.29
N GLY A 92 5.57 -11.99 -2.48
CA GLY A 92 4.47 -11.39 -1.74
C GLY A 92 4.51 -9.87 -1.69
N LYS A 93 3.55 -9.31 -0.95
CA LYS A 93 3.43 -7.89 -0.65
C LYS A 93 3.62 -7.64 0.84
N THR A 94 4.37 -6.61 1.19
CA THR A 94 4.54 -6.14 2.56
C THR A 94 4.23 -4.66 2.67
N CYS A 95 3.27 -4.30 3.50
CA CYS A 95 2.97 -2.90 3.82
C CYS A 95 3.68 -2.54 5.12
N ILE A 96 4.35 -1.40 5.12
CA ILE A 96 5.10 -0.86 6.26
C ILE A 96 4.66 0.59 6.46
N ILE A 97 4.11 0.88 7.63
CA ILE A 97 3.77 2.24 8.05
C ILE A 97 4.54 2.55 9.33
N GLN A 98 5.38 3.58 9.27
CA GLN A 98 6.06 4.15 10.42
C GLN A 98 5.38 5.45 10.80
N ALA A 99 5.04 5.58 12.08
CA ALA A 99 4.40 6.76 12.63
C ALA A 99 4.86 7.01 14.06
N GLN A 100 5.33 8.23 14.34
CA GLN A 100 5.82 8.66 15.66
C GLN A 100 6.87 7.69 16.23
N GLY A 101 7.78 7.21 15.39
CA GLY A 101 8.84 6.27 15.78
C GLY A 101 8.37 4.83 16.06
N ARG A 102 7.13 4.47 15.69
CA ARG A 102 6.62 3.09 15.75
C ARG A 102 6.38 2.54 14.35
N GLU A 103 6.81 1.30 14.13
CA GLU A 103 6.58 0.58 12.87
C GLU A 103 5.39 -0.37 12.99
N PHE A 104 4.53 -0.33 11.98
CA PHE A 104 3.44 -1.26 11.77
C PHE A 104 3.63 -1.94 10.42
N LYS A 105 3.70 -3.27 10.41
CA LYS A 105 3.88 -4.06 9.19
C LYS A 105 2.83 -5.15 9.04
N ALA A 106 2.44 -5.43 7.81
CA ALA A 106 1.66 -6.60 7.44
C ALA A 106 2.17 -7.15 6.11
N THR A 107 2.22 -8.47 6.00
CA THR A 107 2.73 -9.17 4.83
C THR A 107 1.70 -10.19 4.36
N ILE A 108 1.56 -10.31 3.04
CA ILE A 108 0.82 -11.37 2.37
C ILE A 108 1.76 -12.04 1.36
N ASN A 109 1.78 -13.37 1.34
CA ASN A 109 2.61 -14.11 0.40
C ASN A 109 1.73 -14.63 -0.74
N TYR A 110 2.24 -14.57 -1.96
CA TYR A 110 1.64 -15.25 -3.12
C TYR A 110 1.99 -16.73 -2.96
N LYS A 111 0.99 -17.54 -2.59
CA LYS A 111 1.20 -18.94 -2.24
C LYS A 111 1.14 -19.83 -3.46
#